data_AF-A0A242KDF2-F1
#
_entry.id   AF-A0A242KDF2-F1
#
_cell.length_a   1.000
_cell.length_b   1.000
_cell.length_c   1.000
_cell.angle_alpha   90.00
_cell.angle_beta   90.00
_cell.angle_gamma   90.00
#
_symmetry.space_group_name_H-M   'P 1'
#
loop_
_entity.id
_entity.type
_entity.pdbx_description
1 polymer ?
#
loop_
_entity_poly.entity_id
_entity_poly.type
_entity_poly.pdbx_seq_one_letter_code
_entity_poly.pdbx_strand_id
1 'polypeptide(L)' 'MNDKRKKLLAKVAYLYYVDNKTQAEISKMLGIYRTTISRMLAQAKREGIVKIDILGFDSTRFTPC' A
#
# COMPACT_ATOMS: atom_id res chain seq x y z
N MET A 1 21.14 8.86 1.50
CA MET A 1 20.77 8.06 0.31
C MET A 1 19.47 7.23 0.44
N ASN A 2 18.62 7.40 1.47
CA ASN A 2 17.36 6.63 1.63
C ASN A 2 16.12 7.22 0.92
N ASP A 3 16.27 8.35 0.24
CA ASP A 3 15.16 9.17 -0.23
C ASP A 3 14.49 8.62 -1.50
N LYS A 4 15.27 8.07 -2.43
CA LYS A 4 14.75 7.51 -3.70
C LYS A 4 13.82 6.31 -3.46
N ARG A 5 14.16 5.45 -2.49
CA ARG A 5 13.35 4.28 -2.15
C ARG A 5 12.06 4.67 -1.44
N LYS A 6 12.12 5.59 -0.49
CA LYS A 6 10.92 6.16 0.16
C LYS A 6 9.99 6.84 -0.86
N LYS A 7 10.53 7.63 -1.79
CA LYS A 7 9.76 8.25 -2.88
C LYS A 7 9.06 7.20 -3.76
N LEU A 8 9.73 6.11 -4.09
CA LEU A 8 9.13 5.04 -4.88
C LEU A 8 8.01 4.32 -4.11
N LEU A 9 8.22 4.02 -2.83
CA LEU A 9 7.19 3.43 -1.96
C LEU A 9 5.96 4.33 -1.84
N ALA A 10 6.17 5.64 -1.63
CA ALA A 10 5.10 6.62 -1.59
C ALA A 10 4.33 6.71 -2.92
N LYS A 11 5.05 6.69 -4.05
CA LYS A 11 4.42 6.71 -5.39
C LYS A 11 3.56 5.48 -5.65
N VAL A 12 4.06 4.29 -5.30
CA VAL A 12 3.28 3.03 -5.43
C VAL A 12 2.04 3.07 -4.55
N ALA A 13 2.17 3.54 -3.31
CA ALA A 13 1.05 3.67 -2.39
C ALA A 13 0.00 4.67 -2.88
N TYR A 14 0.43 5.81 -3.42
CA TYR A 14 -0.46 6.81 -3.99
C TYR A 14 -1.29 6.23 -5.15
N LEU A 15 -0.63 5.55 -6.09
CA LEU A 15 -1.33 4.93 -7.23
C LEU A 15 -2.34 3.86 -6.78
N TYR A 16 -2.04 3.14 -5.70
CA TYR A 16 -2.93 2.08 -5.21
C TYR A 16 -4.10 2.62 -4.39
N TYR A 17 -3.86 3.52 -3.45
CA TYR A 17 -4.88 4.00 -2.50
C TYR A 17 -5.65 5.24 -2.98
N VAL A 18 -4.99 6.14 -3.72
CA VAL A 18 -5.61 7.39 -4.19
C VAL A 18 -6.16 7.19 -5.61
N ASP A 19 -5.31 6.68 -6.50
CA ASP A 19 -5.65 6.51 -7.92
C ASP A 19 -6.43 5.21 -8.20
N ASN A 20 -6.68 4.39 -7.16
CA ASN A 20 -7.41 3.12 -7.22
C ASN A 20 -6.90 2.14 -8.29
N LYS A 21 -5.63 2.24 -8.69
CA LYS A 21 -5.06 1.34 -9.70
C LYS A 21 -4.83 -0.05 -9.12
N THR A 22 -5.05 -1.04 -9.95
CA THR A 22 -4.71 -2.43 -9.60
C THR A 22 -3.20 -2.62 -9.55
N GLN A 23 -2.74 -3.61 -8.77
CA GLN A 23 -1.33 -3.97 -8.72
C GLN A 23 -0.77 -4.36 -10.11
N ALA A 24 -1.62 -4.89 -11.00
CA ALA A 24 -1.23 -5.25 -12.36
C ALA A 24 -1.01 -4.01 -13.24
N GLU A 25 -1.84 -2.98 -13.11
CA GLU A 25 -1.65 -1.71 -13.83
C GLU A 25 -0.42 -0.97 -13.32
N ILE A 26 -0.23 -0.93 -12.00
CA ILE A 26 0.97 -0.33 -11.39
C ILE A 26 2.23 -1.10 -11.83
N SER A 27 2.12 -2.43 -11.97
CA SER A 27 3.21 -3.29 -12.47
C SER A 27 3.61 -2.91 -13.89
N LYS A 28 2.63 -2.76 -14.79
CA LYS A 28 2.87 -2.33 -16.17
C LYS A 28 3.42 -0.90 -16.25
N MET A 29 2.90 0.01 -15.44
CA MET A 29 3.29 1.42 -15.45
C MET A 29 4.73 1.64 -14.96
N LEU A 30 5.14 0.93 -13.91
CA LEU A 30 6.46 1.10 -13.29
C LEU A 30 7.50 0.11 -13.80
N GLY A 31 7.09 -0.90 -14.59
CA GLY A 31 7.98 -2.00 -15.01
C GLY A 31 8.43 -2.89 -13.86
N ILE A 32 7.68 -2.93 -12.76
CA ILE A 32 8.01 -3.68 -11.54
C ILE A 32 7.08 -4.87 -11.44
N TYR A 33 7.59 -6.05 -11.07
CA TYR A 33 6.78 -7.24 -10.86
C TYR A 33 5.67 -7.02 -9.81
N ARG A 34 4.48 -7.57 -10.07
CA ARG A 34 3.33 -7.52 -9.16
C ARG A 34 3.65 -7.98 -7.74
N THR A 35 4.45 -9.04 -7.59
CA THR A 35 4.89 -9.56 -6.29
C THR A 35 5.73 -8.54 -5.52
N THR A 36 6.61 -7.81 -6.22
CA THR A 36 7.40 -6.73 -5.66
C THR A 36 6.52 -5.55 -5.24
N ILE A 37 5.48 -5.20 -6.02
CA ILE A 37 4.51 -4.16 -5.63
C ILE A 37 3.79 -4.51 -4.32
N SER A 38 3.36 -5.77 -4.17
CA SER A 38 2.75 -6.23 -2.92
C SER A 38 3.70 -6.05 -1.73
N ARG A 39 4.97 -6.47 -1.88
CA ARG A 39 6.01 -6.26 -0.86
C ARG A 39 6.27 -4.79 -0.57
N MET A 40 6.25 -3.94 -1.60
CA MET A 40 6.46 -2.50 -1.49
C MET A 40 5.31 -1.83 -0.73
N LEU A 41 4.05 -2.18 -1.02
CA LEU A 41 2.90 -1.68 -0.25
C LEU A 41 3.01 -2.10 1.23
N ALA A 42 3.36 -3.36 1.50
CA ALA A 42 3.59 -3.83 2.86
C ALA A 42 4.76 -3.10 3.55
N GLN A 43 5.85 -2.83 2.81
CA GLN A 43 6.98 -2.05 3.31
C GLN A 43 6.59 -0.59 3.59
N ALA A 44 5.79 0.03 2.72
CA ALA A 44 5.31 1.41 2.91
C ALA A 44 4.45 1.54 4.17
N LYS A 45 3.63 0.53 4.49
CA LYS A 45 2.90 0.46 5.77
C LYS A 45 3.84 0.31 6.97
N ARG A 46 4.79 -0.65 6.90
CA ARG A 46 5.73 -0.92 8.00
C ARG A 46 6.65 0.27 8.30
N GLU A 47 7.08 1.00 7.29
CA GLU A 47 7.92 2.19 7.45
C GLU A 47 7.13 3.44 7.86
N GLY A 48 5.79 3.34 8.00
CA GLY A 48 4.94 4.47 8.36
C GLY A 48 4.78 5.52 7.24
N ILE A 49 5.08 5.16 5.98
CA ILE A 49 4.87 6.03 4.81
C ILE A 49 3.37 6.14 4.50
N VAL A 50 2.60 5.10 4.82
CA VAL A 50 1.15 5.04 4.62
C VAL A 50 0.48 4.72 5.94
N LYS A 51 -0.47 5.56 6.35
CA LYS A 51 -1.38 5.30 7.46
C LYS A 51 -2.76 5.01 6.88
N ILE A 52 -3.36 3.90 7.31
CA ILE A 52 -4.73 3.51 6.92
C ILE A 52 -5.56 3.60 8.19
N ASP A 53 -6.46 4.58 8.23
CA ASP A 53 -7.43 4.73 9.31
C ASP A 53 -8.78 4.18 8.81
N ILE A 54 -9.37 3.27 9.59
CA ILE A 54 -10.68 2.68 9.29
C ILE A 54 -11.68 3.30 10.26
N LEU A 55 -12.62 4.07 9.73
CA LEU A 55 -13.68 4.70 10.53
C LEU A 55 -14.89 3.76 10.61
N GLY A 56 -15.44 3.58 11.81
CA GLY A 56 -16.64 2.75 12.03
C GLY A 56 -16.38 1.25 12.24
N PHE A 57 -15.15 0.86 12.57
CA PHE A 57 -14.88 -0.50 13.02
C PHE A 57 -15.51 -0.73 14.41
N ASP A 58 -16.63 -1.44 14.44
CA ASP A 58 -17.27 -1.87 15.68
C ASP A 58 -16.77 -3.28 16.06
N SER A 59 -15.93 -3.34 17.09
CA SER A 59 -15.32 -4.59 17.55
C SER A 59 -16.28 -5.52 18.28
N THR A 60 -17.51 -5.09 18.60
CA THR A 60 -18.47 -5.89 19.38
C THR A 60 -19.25 -6.90 18.53
N ARG A 61 -19.25 -6.73 17.20
CA ARG A 61 -19.94 -7.59 16.24
C ARG A 61 -19.22 -8.90 15.88
N PHE A 62 -17.99 -9.07 16.33
CA PHE A 62 -17.16 -10.25 16.03
C PHE A 62 -16.80 -11.02 17.30
N THR A 63 -17.77 -11.25 18.17
CA THR A 63 -17.61 -12.22 19.27
C THR A 63 -17.75 -13.62 18.68
N PRO A 64 -16.69 -14.43 18.57
CA PRO A 64 -16.88 -15.85 18.32
C PRO A 64 -17.57 -16.45 19.55
N CYS A 65 -18.67 -17.17 19.35
CA CYS A 65 -19.12 -18.15 20.33
C CYS A 65 -18.03 -19.21 20.53
#